data_AF-A0A7W0Y775-F1
#
_entry.id   AF-A0A7W0Y775-F1
#
_cell.length_a   1.000
_cell.length_b   1.000
_cell.length_c   1.000
_cell.angle_alpha   90.00
_cell.angle_beta   90.00
_cell.angle_gamma   90.00
#
_symmetry.space_group_name_H-M   'P 1'
#
loop_
_entity.id
_entity.type
_entity.pdbx_description
1 polymer ?
#
loop_
_entity_poly.entity_id
_entity_poly.type
_entity_poly.pdbx_seq_one_letter_code
_entity_poly.pdbx_strand_id
1 'polypeptide(L)'
;GQTVTLIPGVPAKQQLVPLTAATRATTLSWFVDGALVGTAPSNQRQHWLPTVGVHEIVVADDAGRKARRTITVALAQQRSAP
;
A
#
# COMPACT_ATOMS: atom_id res chain seq x y z
N GLY A 1 10.28 8.01 -3.79
CA GLY A 1 9.58 6.82 -3.27
C GLY A 1 8.76 7.23 -2.08
N GLN A 2 7.69 6.50 -1.77
CA GLN A 2 6.91 6.70 -0.55
C GLN A 2 7.47 5.80 0.56
N THR A 3 7.52 6.30 1.79
CA THR A 3 7.97 5.51 2.95
C THR A 3 6.83 5.33 3.94
N VAL A 4 6.62 4.10 4.39
CA VAL A 4 5.71 3.74 5.49
C VAL A 4 6.55 3.30 6.67
N THR A 5 6.31 3.90 7.84
CA THR A 5 7.02 3.55 9.07
C THR A 5 6.10 2.77 9.98
N LEU A 6 6.48 1.54 10.33
CA LEU A 6 5.77 0.70 11.29
C LEU A 6 6.28 0.95 12.70
N ILE A 7 5.36 1.13 13.64
CA ILE A 7 5.66 1.32 15.05
C ILE A 7 5.83 -0.06 15.71
N PRO A 8 7.00 -0.35 16.30
CA PRO A 8 7.20 -1.57 17.08
C PRO A 8 6.19 -1.68 18.23
N GLY A 9 5.66 -2.88 18.46
CA GLY A 9 4.66 -3.14 19.51
C GLY A 9 3.22 -2.77 19.14
N VAL A 10 2.98 -2.05 18.04
CA VAL A 10 1.63 -1.82 17.53
C VAL A 10 1.24 -2.97 16.59
N PRO A 11 0.08 -3.63 16.77
CA PRO A 11 -0.35 -4.72 15.91
C PRO A 11 -0.45 -4.30 14.44
N ALA A 12 0.04 -5.14 13.51
CA ALA A 12 0.08 -4.82 12.09
C ALA A 12 -1.32 -4.50 11.49
N LYS A 13 -2.38 -5.15 12.00
CA LYS A 13 -3.78 -4.86 11.61
C LYS A 13 -4.24 -3.43 11.94
N GLN A 14 -3.57 -2.74 12.86
CA GLN A 14 -3.82 -1.33 13.19
C GLN A 14 -2.97 -0.38 12.34
N GLN A 15 -2.01 -0.92 11.58
CA GLN A 15 -1.06 -0.18 10.76
C GLN A 15 -1.28 -0.44 9.25
N LEU A 16 -2.54 -0.65 8.86
CA LEU A 16 -2.92 -0.88 7.47
C LEU A 16 -2.65 0.35 6.61
N VAL A 17 -2.08 0.14 5.43
CA VAL A 17 -1.80 1.19 4.45
C VAL A 17 -3.01 1.33 3.54
N PRO A 18 -3.68 2.51 3.50
CA PRO A 18 -4.73 2.75 2.53
C PRO A 18 -4.13 2.98 1.14
N LEU A 19 -4.66 2.25 0.16
CA LEU A 19 -4.35 2.38 -1.25
C LEU A 19 -5.50 3.11 -1.95
N THR A 20 -5.17 4.22 -2.61
CA THR A 20 -6.10 5.05 -3.38
C THR A 20 -5.41 5.58 -4.64
N ALA A 21 -6.21 5.86 -5.67
CA ALA A 21 -5.72 6.47 -6.90
C ALA A 21 -6.73 7.50 -7.41
N ALA A 22 -6.25 8.64 -7.88
CA ALA A 22 -7.06 9.57 -8.64
C ALA A 22 -7.29 9.00 -10.04
N THR A 23 -8.54 8.69 -10.38
CA THR A 23 -8.90 8.08 -11.67
C THR A 23 -10.32 8.46 -12.08
N ARG A 24 -10.63 8.28 -13.36
CA ARG A 24 -12.01 8.29 -13.88
C ARG A 24 -12.58 6.88 -14.07
N ALA A 25 -11.76 5.84 -13.89
CA ALA A 25 -12.22 4.45 -13.94
C ALA A 25 -13.18 4.16 -12.77
N THR A 26 -14.09 3.22 -12.98
CA THR A 26 -15.09 2.82 -11.97
C THR A 26 -14.54 1.81 -10.98
N THR A 27 -13.66 0.92 -11.42
CA THR A 27 -13.13 -0.19 -10.62
C THR A 27 -11.61 -0.24 -10.73
N LEU A 28 -10.96 -0.56 -9.60
CA LEU A 28 -9.51 -0.70 -9.51
C LEU A 28 -9.15 -2.05 -8.87
N SER A 29 -8.13 -2.70 -9.42
CA SER A 29 -7.49 -3.87 -8.84
C SER A 29 -6.09 -3.51 -8.36
N TRP A 30 -5.80 -3.83 -7.10
CA TRP A 30 -4.55 -3.49 -6.44
C TRP A 30 -3.68 -4.73 -6.24
N PHE A 31 -2.41 -4.62 -6.58
CA PHE A 31 -1.42 -5.67 -6.43
C PHE A 31 -0.22 -5.15 -5.66
N VAL A 32 0.33 -6.01 -4.81
CA VAL A 32 1.59 -5.77 -4.10
C VAL A 32 2.53 -6.93 -4.41
N ASP A 33 3.69 -6.62 -4.98
CA ASP A 33 4.69 -7.59 -5.43
C ASP A 33 4.08 -8.69 -6.32
N GLY A 34 3.12 -8.29 -7.15
CA GLY A 34 2.39 -9.18 -8.06
C GLY A 34 1.22 -9.95 -7.43
N ALA A 35 1.06 -9.94 -6.10
CA ALA A 35 -0.07 -10.58 -5.42
C ALA A 35 -1.29 -9.65 -5.36
N LEU A 36 -2.48 -10.15 -5.71
CA LEU A 36 -3.73 -9.40 -5.64
C LEU A 36 -4.11 -9.12 -4.17
N VAL A 37 -4.21 -7.84 -3.82
CA VAL A 37 -4.73 -7.38 -2.52
C VAL A 37 -6.25 -7.26 -2.56
N GLY A 38 -6.80 -6.87 -3.70
CA GLY A 38 -8.24 -6.87 -3.94
C GLY A 38 -8.67 -5.94 -5.06
N THR A 39 -9.96 -6.01 -5.37
CA THR A 39 -10.62 -5.23 -6.41
C THR A 39 -11.83 -4.54 -5.81
N ALA A 40 -11.95 -3.23 -6.03
CA ALA A 40 -13.01 -2.41 -5.44
C ALA A 40 -13.39 -1.24 -6.36
N PRO A 41 -14.56 -0.61 -6.17
CA PRO A 41 -14.87 0.67 -6.79
C PRO A 41 -13.79 1.72 -6.52
N SER A 42 -13.50 2.59 -7.47
CA SER A 42 -12.39 3.57 -7.38
C SER A 42 -12.57 4.62 -6.29
N ASN A 43 -13.80 4.83 -5.81
CA ASN A 43 -14.10 5.69 -4.67
C ASN A 43 -13.94 5.01 -3.30
N GLN A 44 -13.59 3.72 -3.27
CA GLN A 44 -13.28 2.97 -2.06
C GLN A 44 -11.78 2.75 -1.94
N ARG A 45 -11.27 2.86 -0.71
CA ARG A 45 -9.88 2.57 -0.37
C ARG A 45 -9.70 1.08 -0.14
N GLN A 46 -8.63 0.51 -0.69
CA GLN A 46 -8.20 -0.83 -0.33
C GLN A 46 -7.17 -0.75 0.80
N HIS A 47 -7.25 -1.65 1.78
CA HIS A 47 -6.29 -1.69 2.88
C HIS A 47 -5.31 -2.82 2.68
N TRP A 48 -4.03 -2.47 2.61
CA TRP A 48 -2.94 -3.43 2.55
C TRP A 48 -2.29 -3.59 3.93
N LEU A 49 -1.98 -4.84 4.30
CA LEU A 49 -1.21 -5.16 5.50
C LEU A 49 0.29 -5.14 5.13
N PRO A 50 1.04 -4.10 5.51
CA PRO A 50 2.43 -3.97 5.10
C PRO A 50 3.34 -4.94 5.87
N THR A 51 4.42 -5.34 5.21
CA THR A 51 5.58 -6.02 5.82
C THR A 51 6.81 -5.14 5.64
N VAL A 52 7.86 -5.32 6.45
CA VAL A 52 9.10 -4.56 6.30
C VAL A 52 9.80 -4.97 4.99
N GLY A 53 10.24 -3.98 4.20
CA GLY A 53 10.88 -4.23 2.91
C GLY A 53 10.57 -3.16 1.88
N VAL A 54 11.06 -3.38 0.65
CA VAL A 54 10.71 -2.58 -0.52
C VAL A 54 9.64 -3.32 -1.29
N HIS A 55 8.50 -2.67 -1.50
CA HIS A 55 7.33 -3.26 -2.14
C HIS A 55 6.96 -2.48 -3.40
N GLU A 56 6.56 -3.21 -4.42
CA GLU A 56 6.01 -2.67 -5.64
C GLU A 56 4.49 -2.71 -5.61
N ILE A 57 3.87 -1.55 -5.74
CA ILE A 57 2.42 -1.40 -5.85
C ILE A 57 2.06 -1.20 -7.31
N VAL A 58 1.15 -2.04 -7.79
CA VAL A 58 0.52 -1.88 -9.11
C VAL A 58 -0.98 -1.68 -8.91
N VAL A 59 -1.53 -0.69 -9.59
CA VAL A 59 -2.97 -0.53 -9.73
C VAL A 59 -3.33 -0.67 -11.20
N ALA A 60 -4.36 -1.46 -11.48
CA ALA A 60 -4.93 -1.64 -12.80
C ALA A 60 -6.41 -1.29 -12.80
N ASP A 61 -6.90 -0.65 -13.86
CA ASP A 61 -8.33 -0.51 -14.10
C ASP A 61 -8.89 -1.61 -15.00
N ASP A 62 -10.20 -1.57 -15.21
CA ASP A 62 -10.98 -2.49 -16.07
C ASP A 62 -10.60 -2.42 -17.55
N ALA A 63 -10.09 -1.29 -18.02
CA ALA A 63 -9.53 -1.12 -19.36
C ALA A 63 -8.09 -1.65 -19.49
N GLY A 64 -7.50 -2.19 -18.42
CA GLY A 64 -6.14 -2.73 -18.41
C GLY A 64 -5.04 -1.68 -18.32
N ARG A 65 -5.37 -0.39 -18.12
CA ARG A 65 -4.38 0.66 -17.87
C ARG A 65 -3.78 0.47 -16.49
N LYS A 66 -2.47 0.70 -16.36
CA LYS A 66 -1.73 0.43 -15.13
C LYS A 66 -0.92 1.63 -14.67
N ALA A 67 -0.81 1.80 -13.36
CA ALA A 67 0.15 2.68 -12.72
C ALA A 67 0.97 1.91 -11.67
N ARG A 68 2.19 2.37 -11.41
CA ARG A 68 3.17 1.67 -10.57
C ARG A 68 3.89 2.62 -9.63
N ARG A 69 4.10 2.19 -8.39
CA ARG A 69 4.85 2.92 -7.36
C ARG A 69 5.64 1.97 -6.47
N THR A 70 6.81 2.42 -6.04
CA THR A 70 7.62 1.73 -5.02
C THR A 70 7.37 2.35 -3.65
N ILE A 71 7.07 1.50 -2.67
CA ILE A 71 6.93 1.87 -1.26
C ILE A 71 8.02 1.17 -0.45
N THR A 72 8.76 1.94 0.36
CA THR A 72 9.67 1.38 1.36
C THR A 72 8.95 1.31 2.69
N VAL A 73 8.88 0.14 3.29
CA VAL A 73 8.34 -0.08 4.64
C VAL A 73 9.50 -0.34 5.58
N ALA A 74 9.61 0.46 6.63
CA ALA A 74 10.66 0.34 7.64
C ALA A 74 10.07 0.36 9.06
N LEU A 75 10.78 -0.20 10.04
CA LEU A 75 10.44 0.00 11.44
C LEU A 75 10.85 1.42 11.88
N ALA A 76 10.06 2.04 12.76
CA ALA A 76 10.46 3.25 13.43
C ALA A 76 11.76 2.97 14.19
N GLN A 77 12.81 3.73 13.88
CA GLN A 77 14.04 3.70 14.64
C GLN A 77 13.73 4.24 16.04
N GLN A 78 13.94 3.42 17.07
CA GLN A 78 13.94 3.92 18.43
C GLN A 78 15.17 4.83 18.59
N ARG A 79 15.00 6.15 18.53
CA ARG A 79 16.03 7.04 19.07
C ARG A 79 15.99 6.87 20.58
N SER A 80 16.91 6.07 21.10
CA SER A 80 17.33 6.21 22.49
C SER A 80 17.90 7.63 22.62
N ALA A 81 17.21 8.49 23.37
CA ALA A 81 17.81 9.75 23.79
C ALA A 81 18.99 9.42 24.74
N PRO A 82 20.12 10.14 24.63
CA PRO A 82 21.25 9.98 25.54
C PRO A 82 20.90 10.39 26.97
#